data_AF-A0A2E3FM85-F1
#
_entry.id   AF-A0A2E3FM85-F1
#
_cell.length_a   1.000
_cell.length_b   1.000
_cell.length_c   1.000
_cell.angle_alpha   90.00
_cell.angle_beta   90.00
_cell.angle_gamma   90.00
#
_symmetry.space_group_name_H-M   'P 1'
#
loop_
_entity.id
_entity.type
_entity.pdbx_description
1 polymer ?
#
loop_
_entity_poly.entity_id
_entity_poly.type
_entity_poly.pdbx_seq_one_letter_code
_entity_poly.pdbx_strand_id
1 'polypeptide(L)'
;MTTQLATDTELSAVNSILGSIGQSPITTLVQQPGQPDPLANPEISIVHNILLEVTKDVQNEGWHFNKEDNVKKSPDANGNFVIPSNYLRFDIHGGLYDRNRDVVKKNGKLYDNVHHTDVFTQDFYFDITYLRDFDDIPSAIQRYIIARASVRAATQIVSNADLVKLLQLEEAKTLATAHEYDCEQGDHSFFGFPAESNYRSYQPYKALIR
;
A
#
# COMPACT_ATOMS: atom_id res chain seq x y z
N MET A 1 -23.05 12.28 23.66
CA MET A 1 -22.45 11.35 22.69
C MET A 1 -20.97 11.28 22.98
N THR A 2 -20.47 10.14 23.42
CA THR A 2 -19.04 9.91 23.61
C THR A 2 -18.44 9.58 22.25
N THR A 3 -17.71 10.52 21.65
CA THR A 3 -16.89 10.26 20.46
C THR A 3 -15.78 9.30 20.87
N GLN A 4 -15.97 8.02 20.56
CA GLN A 4 -14.95 7.00 20.76
C GLN A 4 -13.88 7.18 19.68
N LEU A 5 -12.61 7.24 20.08
CA LEU A 5 -11.48 7.16 19.17
C LEU A 5 -11.52 5.78 18.50
N ALA A 6 -11.90 5.74 17.23
CA ALA A 6 -11.92 4.53 16.41
C ALA A 6 -10.81 4.59 15.37
N THR A 7 -10.44 3.43 14.83
CA THR A 7 -9.53 3.34 13.68
C THR A 7 -10.17 4.01 12.47
N ASP A 8 -9.35 4.58 11.59
CA ASP A 8 -9.85 5.17 10.35
C ASP A 8 -10.46 4.04 9.50
N THR A 9 -11.71 4.23 9.10
CA THR A 9 -12.45 3.34 8.21
C THR A 9 -12.57 3.97 6.84
N GLU A 10 -12.86 3.17 5.82
CA GLU A 10 -13.11 3.68 4.46
C GLU A 10 -14.19 4.80 4.44
N LEU A 11 -15.27 4.66 5.22
CA LEU A 11 -16.29 5.70 5.36
C LEU A 11 -15.75 6.99 5.98
N SER A 12 -14.92 6.86 7.02
CA SER A 12 -14.25 8.02 7.66
C SER A 12 -13.33 8.74 6.66
N ALA A 13 -12.58 7.97 5.87
CA ALA A 13 -11.68 8.48 4.84
C ALA A 13 -12.45 9.25 3.74
N VAL A 14 -13.52 8.68 3.19
CA VAL A 14 -14.37 9.36 2.20
C VAL A 14 -14.95 10.65 2.78
N ASN A 15 -15.44 10.61 4.02
CA ASN A 15 -15.97 11.81 4.68
C ASN A 15 -14.90 12.89 4.92
N SER A 16 -13.67 12.50 5.23
CA SER A 16 -12.55 13.43 5.35
C SER A 16 -12.27 14.12 4.02
N ILE A 17 -12.26 13.37 2.91
CA ILE A 17 -12.02 13.91 1.56
C ILE A 17 -13.15 14.85 1.14
N LEU A 18 -14.42 14.46 1.37
CA LEU A 18 -15.59 15.30 1.12
C LEU A 18 -15.53 16.61 1.92
N GLY A 19 -15.11 16.53 3.19
CA GLY A 19 -14.91 17.70 4.04
C GLY A 19 -13.83 18.65 3.48
N SER A 20 -12.72 18.11 2.95
CA SER A 20 -11.66 18.92 2.33
C SER A 20 -12.12 19.70 1.10
N ILE A 21 -13.12 19.20 0.37
CA ILE A 21 -13.70 19.87 -0.81
C ILE A 21 -14.96 20.70 -0.49
N GLY A 22 -15.36 20.79 0.79
CA GLY A 22 -16.52 21.57 1.25
C GLY A 22 -17.87 20.88 1.07
N GLN A 23 -17.88 19.56 0.83
CA GLN A 23 -19.09 18.76 0.72
C GLN A 23 -19.54 18.21 2.08
N SER A 24 -20.84 17.90 2.19
CA SER A 24 -21.41 17.35 3.42
C SER A 24 -21.03 15.87 3.61
N PRO A 25 -20.83 15.41 4.86
CA PRO A 25 -20.49 14.03 5.15
C PRO A 25 -21.68 13.09 4.90
N ILE A 26 -21.36 11.83 4.60
CA ILE A 26 -22.30 10.73 4.39
C ILE A 26 -22.25 9.71 5.53
N THR A 27 -23.30 8.92 5.68
CA THR A 27 -23.45 7.94 6.77
C THR A 27 -23.28 6.49 6.31
N THR A 28 -23.31 6.21 5.01
CA THR A 28 -23.12 4.86 4.44
C THR A 28 -22.48 4.92 3.06
N LEU A 29 -21.59 3.98 2.76
CA LEU A 29 -21.05 3.70 1.43
C LEU A 29 -21.77 2.54 0.72
N VAL A 30 -22.58 1.78 1.46
CA VAL A 30 -23.28 0.59 0.96
C VAL A 30 -24.75 0.94 0.69
N GLN A 31 -25.27 0.47 -0.45
CA GLN A 31 -26.69 0.53 -0.74
C GLN A 31 -27.46 -0.30 0.28
N GLN A 32 -28.21 0.36 1.16
CA GLN A 32 -29.12 -0.32 2.07
C GLN A 32 -30.48 -0.53 1.39
N PRO A 33 -31.13 -1.71 1.55
CA PRO A 33 -32.46 -1.94 1.00
C PRO A 33 -33.46 -0.88 1.47
N GLY A 34 -34.08 -0.17 0.51
CA GLY A 34 -35.06 0.89 0.79
C GLY A 34 -34.48 2.29 1.05
N GLN A 35 -33.16 2.48 0.95
CA GLN A 35 -32.52 3.79 0.92
C GLN A 35 -31.98 4.10 -0.50
N PRO A 36 -31.94 5.37 -0.91
CA PRO A 36 -31.27 5.75 -2.15
C PRO A 36 -29.79 5.35 -2.08
N ASP A 37 -29.25 4.84 -3.18
CA ASP A 37 -27.84 4.47 -3.27
C ASP A 37 -26.95 5.69 -3.02
N PRO A 38 -26.08 5.69 -1.99
CA PRO A 38 -25.19 6.82 -1.72
C PRO A 38 -24.23 7.10 -2.88
N LEU A 39 -23.88 6.09 -3.68
CA LEU A 39 -23.04 6.22 -4.87
C LEU A 39 -23.83 6.75 -6.09
N ALA A 40 -25.14 6.97 -5.98
CA ALA A 40 -25.92 7.61 -7.04
C ALA A 40 -25.53 9.08 -7.24
N ASN A 41 -24.94 9.73 -6.24
CA ASN A 41 -24.36 11.05 -6.44
C ASN A 41 -23.01 10.90 -7.18
N PRO A 42 -22.87 11.49 -8.39
CA PRO A 42 -21.63 11.38 -9.16
C PRO A 42 -20.40 11.88 -8.39
N GLU A 43 -20.53 12.89 -7.53
CA GLU A 43 -19.41 13.41 -6.75
C GLU A 43 -18.90 12.39 -5.72
N ILE A 44 -19.81 11.72 -5.01
CA ILE A 44 -19.46 10.70 -4.02
C ILE A 44 -18.81 9.50 -4.72
N SER A 45 -19.35 9.08 -5.87
CA SER A 45 -18.76 8.00 -6.67
C SER A 45 -17.35 8.36 -7.17
N ILE A 46 -17.13 9.60 -7.62
CA ILE A 46 -15.80 10.06 -8.03
C ILE A 46 -14.83 10.02 -6.85
N VAL A 47 -15.22 10.56 -5.68
CA VAL A 47 -14.35 10.56 -4.48
C VAL A 47 -14.01 9.15 -4.02
N HIS A 48 -14.97 8.23 -4.02
CA HIS A 48 -14.75 6.83 -3.66
C HIS A 48 -13.77 6.15 -4.64
N ASN A 49 -13.94 6.36 -5.94
CA ASN A 49 -13.03 5.83 -6.95
C ASN A 49 -11.61 6.41 -6.82
N ILE A 50 -11.48 7.72 -6.53
CA ILE A 50 -10.18 8.36 -6.27
C ILE A 50 -9.52 7.73 -5.05
N LEU A 51 -10.26 7.47 -3.96
CA LEU A 51 -9.70 6.82 -2.78
C LEU A 51 -9.15 5.43 -3.11
N LEU A 52 -9.90 4.61 -3.86
CA LEU A 52 -9.47 3.27 -4.25
C LEU A 52 -8.25 3.30 -5.19
N GLU A 53 -8.20 4.25 -6.13
CA GLU A 53 -7.06 4.43 -7.04
C GLU A 53 -5.81 4.86 -6.27
N VAL A 54 -5.91 5.89 -5.43
CA VAL A 54 -4.79 6.38 -4.61
C VAL A 54 -4.31 5.32 -3.63
N THR A 55 -5.22 4.54 -3.05
CA THR A 55 -4.87 3.42 -2.17
C THR A 55 -4.00 2.39 -2.91
N LYS A 56 -4.37 2.03 -4.14
CA LYS A 56 -3.57 1.14 -4.99
C LYS A 56 -2.23 1.76 -5.37
N ASP A 57 -2.21 3.03 -5.75
CA ASP A 57 -0.99 3.74 -6.14
C ASP A 57 0.02 3.79 -4.99
N VAL A 58 -0.42 4.18 -3.80
CA VAL A 58 0.42 4.27 -2.60
C VAL A 58 0.94 2.89 -2.21
N GLN A 59 0.07 1.87 -2.17
CA GLN A 59 0.52 0.51 -1.84
C GLN A 59 1.49 -0.06 -2.88
N ASN A 60 1.37 0.36 -4.15
CA ASN A 60 2.26 -0.06 -5.21
C ASN A 60 3.67 0.55 -5.09
N GLU A 61 3.88 1.58 -4.26
CA GLU A 61 5.23 2.06 -3.93
C GLU A 61 6.06 0.97 -3.23
N GLY A 62 5.39 0.12 -2.45
CA GLY A 62 6.00 -0.96 -1.67
C GLY A 62 6.50 -0.45 -0.32
N TRP A 63 5.82 -0.88 0.74
CA TRP A 63 6.07 -0.49 2.13
C TRP A 63 6.34 -1.75 2.97
N HIS A 64 6.96 -1.58 4.13
CA HIS A 64 7.28 -2.71 5.00
C HIS A 64 6.05 -3.56 5.36
N PHE A 65 4.89 -2.94 5.60
CA PHE A 65 3.67 -3.66 5.99
C PHE A 65 3.03 -4.49 4.87
N ASN A 66 3.29 -4.16 3.60
CA ASN A 66 2.65 -4.82 2.46
C ASN A 66 3.63 -5.58 1.57
N LYS A 67 4.91 -5.62 1.94
CA LYS A 67 5.95 -6.40 1.27
C LYS A 67 6.32 -7.61 2.14
N GLU A 68 6.28 -8.79 1.55
CA GLU A 68 6.85 -10.00 2.15
C GLU A 68 7.96 -10.51 1.25
N ASP A 69 9.14 -10.69 1.84
CA ASP A 69 10.31 -11.19 1.15
C ASP A 69 10.47 -12.70 1.39
N ASN A 70 11.14 -13.38 0.46
CA ASN A 70 11.52 -14.80 0.59
C ASN A 70 10.33 -15.76 0.79
N VAL A 71 9.21 -15.52 0.09
CA VAL A 71 8.02 -16.38 0.15
C VAL A 71 8.18 -17.56 -0.81
N LYS A 72 8.22 -18.79 -0.27
CA LYS A 72 8.28 -20.01 -1.09
C LYS A 72 6.96 -20.25 -1.81
N LYS A 73 7.00 -20.38 -3.14
CA LYS A 73 5.86 -20.80 -3.96
C LYS A 73 6.25 -21.99 -4.83
N SER A 74 5.30 -22.92 -4.97
CA SER A 74 5.39 -24.07 -5.87
C SER A 74 4.53 -23.83 -7.11
N PRO A 75 4.97 -24.30 -8.29
CA PRO A 75 4.18 -24.21 -9.50
C PRO A 75 2.95 -25.11 -9.42
N ASP A 76 1.89 -24.74 -10.14
CA ASP A 76 0.68 -25.56 -10.28
C ASP A 76 0.95 -26.85 -11.08
N ALA A 77 -0.02 -27.77 -11.18
CA ALA A 77 0.09 -29.03 -11.91
C ALA A 77 0.53 -28.86 -13.39
N ASN A 78 0.27 -27.69 -13.97
CA ASN A 78 0.69 -27.32 -15.33
C ASN A 78 2.07 -26.65 -15.40
N GLY A 79 2.82 -26.60 -14.29
CA GLY A 79 4.11 -25.91 -14.19
C GLY A 79 4.02 -24.38 -14.15
N ASN A 80 2.84 -23.79 -13.94
CA ASN A 80 2.66 -22.34 -14.01
C ASN A 80 2.59 -21.71 -12.62
N PHE A 81 3.14 -20.50 -12.47
CA PHE A 81 2.84 -19.62 -11.33
C PHE A 81 1.69 -18.69 -11.69
N VAL A 82 0.54 -18.89 -11.08
CA VAL A 82 -0.62 -18.00 -11.21
C VAL A 82 -0.44 -16.82 -10.27
N ILE A 83 -0.61 -15.61 -10.76
CA ILE A 83 -0.48 -14.38 -9.98
C ILE A 83 -1.89 -13.89 -9.62
N PRO A 84 -2.31 -13.99 -8.35
CA PRO A 84 -3.57 -13.45 -7.86
C PRO A 84 -3.77 -11.95 -8.16
N SER A 85 -5.02 -11.50 -8.19
CA SER A 85 -5.36 -10.09 -8.42
C SER A 85 -4.94 -9.16 -7.29
N ASN A 86 -4.76 -9.69 -6.08
CA ASN A 86 -4.29 -8.93 -4.91
C ASN A 86 -2.77 -8.80 -4.85
N TYR A 87 -2.01 -9.30 -5.83
CA TYR A 87 -0.55 -9.14 -5.86
C TYR A 87 -0.23 -7.95 -6.78
N LEU A 88 0.32 -6.89 -6.18
CA LEU A 88 0.73 -5.66 -6.88
C LEU A 88 2.06 -5.87 -7.60
N ARG A 89 3.03 -6.45 -6.89
CA ARG A 89 4.35 -6.81 -7.42
C ARG A 89 4.65 -8.26 -7.04
N PHE A 90 5.31 -8.96 -7.95
CA PHE A 90 5.66 -10.36 -7.80
C PHE A 90 6.94 -10.62 -8.59
N ASP A 91 8.05 -10.83 -7.88
CA ASP A 91 9.38 -11.00 -8.48
C ASP A 91 10.15 -12.11 -7.76
N ILE A 92 11.15 -12.71 -8.42
CA ILE A 92 11.99 -13.74 -7.82
C ILE A 92 12.90 -13.11 -6.76
N HIS A 93 12.92 -13.72 -5.58
CA HIS A 93 13.80 -13.33 -4.48
C HIS A 93 15.27 -13.45 -4.91
N GLY A 94 16.03 -12.37 -4.75
CA GLY A 94 17.45 -12.34 -5.12
C GLY A 94 17.72 -12.18 -6.63
N GLY A 95 16.72 -11.81 -7.44
CA GLY A 95 16.89 -11.54 -8.87
C GLY A 95 17.92 -10.44 -9.20
N LEU A 96 18.26 -9.57 -8.24
CA LEU A 96 19.35 -8.60 -8.36
C LEU A 96 20.75 -9.25 -8.40
N TYR A 97 20.91 -10.41 -7.75
CA TYR A 97 22.15 -11.20 -7.73
C TYR A 97 22.15 -12.28 -8.82
N ASP A 98 21.00 -12.95 -9.04
CA ASP A 98 20.85 -13.97 -10.07
C ASP A 98 20.06 -13.45 -11.27
N ARG A 99 20.77 -12.94 -12.28
CA ARG A 99 20.22 -12.43 -13.54
C ARG A 99 19.94 -13.50 -14.59
N ASN A 100 19.98 -14.78 -14.22
CA ASN A 100 19.74 -15.85 -15.18
C ASN A 100 18.25 -16.01 -15.53
N ARG A 101 17.35 -15.34 -14.83
CA ARG A 101 15.91 -15.34 -15.10
C ARG A 101 15.36 -13.93 -14.92
N ASP A 102 14.49 -13.52 -15.83
CA ASP A 102 13.78 -12.24 -15.76
C ASP A 102 12.30 -12.54 -15.86
N VAL A 103 11.58 -12.38 -14.74
CA VAL A 103 10.18 -12.79 -14.67
C VAL A 103 9.24 -11.60 -14.79
N VAL A 104 8.24 -11.76 -15.64
CA VAL A 104 7.20 -10.74 -15.85
C VAL A 104 5.82 -11.38 -15.82
N LYS A 105 4.83 -10.60 -15.42
CA LYS A 105 3.43 -11.01 -15.47
C LYS A 105 2.93 -10.95 -16.92
N LYS A 106 2.47 -12.08 -17.46
CA LYS A 106 1.83 -12.20 -18.78
C LYS A 106 0.60 -13.10 -18.69
N ASN A 107 -0.56 -12.62 -19.15
CA ASN A 107 -1.84 -13.35 -19.09
C ASN A 107 -2.21 -13.88 -17.68
N GLY A 108 -1.88 -13.13 -16.62
CA GLY A 108 -2.14 -13.53 -15.24
C GLY A 108 -1.21 -14.62 -14.70
N LYS A 109 -0.17 -14.99 -15.44
CA LYS A 109 0.85 -15.96 -15.07
C LYS A 109 2.24 -15.33 -15.09
N LEU A 110 3.17 -15.99 -14.42
CA LEU A 110 4.59 -15.65 -14.51
C LEU A 110 5.17 -16.15 -15.84
N TYR A 111 5.97 -15.32 -16.49
CA TYR A 111 6.66 -15.63 -17.73
C TYR A 111 8.14 -15.24 -17.60
N ASP A 112 9.04 -16.16 -17.93
CA ASP A 112 10.48 -15.89 -17.95
C ASP A 112 10.90 -15.37 -19.34
N ASN A 113 11.37 -14.12 -19.39
CA ASN A 113 11.86 -13.46 -20.61
C ASN A 113 13.22 -13.99 -21.08
N VAL A 114 14.03 -14.59 -20.21
CA VAL A 114 15.36 -15.11 -20.56
C VAL A 114 15.23 -16.48 -21.24
N HIS A 115 14.46 -17.38 -20.62
CA HIS A 115 14.24 -18.73 -21.14
C HIS A 115 13.02 -18.84 -22.06
N HIS A 116 12.27 -17.74 -22.23
CA HIS A 116 11.08 -17.65 -23.06
C HIS A 116 10.00 -18.70 -22.73
N THR A 117 9.84 -19.04 -21.45
CA THR A 117 8.92 -20.08 -20.99
C THR A 117 8.02 -19.59 -19.84
N ASP A 118 6.81 -20.15 -19.79
CA ASP A 118 5.85 -20.02 -18.69
C ASP A 118 5.81 -21.28 -17.79
N VAL A 119 6.63 -22.28 -18.10
CA VAL A 119 6.67 -23.56 -17.39
C VAL A 119 7.90 -23.62 -16.48
N PHE A 120 7.63 -23.74 -15.19
CA PHE A 120 8.60 -23.86 -14.12
C PHE A 120 8.51 -25.26 -13.50
N THR A 121 9.67 -25.88 -13.29
CA THR A 121 9.77 -27.26 -12.78
C THR A 121 10.24 -27.33 -11.32
N GLN A 122 10.59 -26.18 -10.73
CA GLN A 122 11.15 -26.07 -9.39
C GLN A 122 10.37 -25.05 -8.57
N ASP A 123 10.45 -25.20 -7.26
CA ASP A 123 9.99 -24.18 -6.31
C ASP A 123 10.93 -22.97 -6.38
N PHE A 124 10.35 -21.78 -6.32
CA PHE A 124 11.10 -20.53 -6.24
C PHE A 124 10.66 -19.73 -5.02
N TYR A 125 11.58 -18.89 -4.55
CA TYR A 125 11.30 -17.88 -3.53
C TYR A 125 10.98 -16.58 -4.24
N PHE A 126 9.94 -15.88 -3.78
CA PHE A 126 9.44 -14.65 -4.38
C PHE A 126 9.37 -13.54 -3.34
N ASP A 127 9.60 -12.32 -3.82
CA ASP A 127 9.30 -11.09 -3.11
C ASP A 127 7.96 -10.58 -3.63
N ILE A 128 6.99 -10.44 -2.71
CA ILE A 128 5.58 -10.18 -3.05
C ILE A 128 5.12 -8.89 -2.37
N THR A 129 4.51 -8.00 -3.15
CA THR A 129 3.78 -6.84 -2.61
C THR A 129 2.29 -7.09 -2.71
N TYR A 130 1.61 -7.10 -1.57
CA TYR A 130 0.18 -7.37 -1.46
C TYR A 130 -0.63 -6.09 -1.49
N LEU A 131 -1.80 -6.16 -2.12
CA LEU A 131 -2.88 -5.19 -1.94
C LEU A 131 -3.66 -5.59 -0.67
N ARG A 132 -3.67 -4.69 0.31
CA ARG A 132 -4.42 -4.79 1.56
C ARG A 132 -5.65 -3.89 1.52
N ASP A 133 -6.69 -4.28 2.25
CA ASP A 133 -7.88 -3.45 2.42
C ASP A 133 -7.55 -2.21 3.26
N PHE A 134 -8.30 -1.13 3.05
CA PHE A 134 -7.99 0.16 3.68
C PHE A 134 -7.90 0.08 5.20
N ASP A 135 -8.78 -0.70 5.83
CA ASP A 135 -8.87 -0.86 7.28
C ASP A 135 -7.65 -1.60 7.89
N ASP A 136 -6.95 -2.41 7.09
CA ASP A 136 -5.74 -3.15 7.50
C ASP A 136 -4.44 -2.34 7.30
N ILE A 137 -4.53 -1.14 6.73
CA ILE A 137 -3.37 -0.28 6.49
C ILE A 137 -2.99 0.46 7.79
N PRO A 138 -1.69 0.63 8.11
CA PRO A 138 -1.27 1.45 9.23
C PRO A 138 -1.79 2.89 9.16
N SER A 139 -2.18 3.45 10.32
CA SER A 139 -2.82 4.78 10.39
C SER A 139 -1.98 5.93 9.81
N ALA A 140 -0.64 5.86 9.91
CA ALA A 140 0.25 6.83 9.29
C ALA A 140 0.08 6.87 7.76
N ILE A 141 -0.07 5.69 7.15
CA ILE A 141 -0.19 5.52 5.70
C ILE A 141 -1.63 5.79 5.25
N GLN A 142 -2.64 5.39 6.04
CA GLN A 142 -4.04 5.77 5.81
C GLN A 142 -4.19 7.29 5.69
N ARG A 143 -3.57 8.07 6.58
CA ARG A 143 -3.59 9.53 6.53
C ARG A 143 -2.94 10.11 5.28
N TYR A 144 -1.83 9.52 4.84
CA TYR A 144 -1.18 9.91 3.59
C TYR A 144 -2.04 9.61 2.37
N ILE A 145 -2.70 8.44 2.33
CA ILE A 145 -3.67 8.09 1.28
C ILE A 145 -4.81 9.11 1.26
N ILE A 146 -5.38 9.46 2.42
CA ILE A 146 -6.44 10.47 2.53
C ILE A 146 -5.97 11.83 2.03
N ALA A 147 -4.80 12.31 2.47
CA ALA A 147 -4.28 13.61 2.06
C ALA A 147 -4.04 13.68 0.54
N ARG A 148 -3.44 12.64 -0.04
CA ARG A 148 -3.22 12.53 -1.49
C ARG A 148 -4.53 12.44 -2.27
N ALA A 149 -5.50 11.68 -1.77
CA ALA A 149 -6.84 11.61 -2.35
C ALA A 149 -7.57 12.96 -2.29
N SER A 150 -7.44 13.71 -1.19
CA SER A 150 -7.97 15.07 -1.06
C SER A 150 -7.36 16.03 -2.09
N VAL A 151 -6.04 15.96 -2.35
CA VAL A 151 -5.40 16.77 -3.40
C VAL A 151 -5.98 16.43 -4.78
N ARG A 152 -6.12 15.15 -5.12
CA ARG A 152 -6.72 14.72 -6.40
C ARG A 152 -8.18 15.15 -6.53
N ALA A 153 -8.99 14.96 -5.48
CA ALA A 153 -10.39 15.36 -5.46
C ALA A 153 -10.56 16.87 -5.59
N ALA A 154 -9.79 17.68 -4.86
CA ALA A 154 -9.81 19.13 -4.95
C ALA A 154 -9.42 19.63 -6.35
N THR A 155 -8.46 18.95 -7.00
CA THR A 155 -8.02 19.27 -8.36
C THR A 155 -9.10 18.94 -9.40
N GLN A 156 -9.76 17.78 -9.30
CA GLN A 156 -10.73 17.33 -10.30
C GLN A 156 -12.11 17.98 -10.15
N ILE A 157 -12.56 18.25 -8.91
CA ILE A 157 -13.93 18.70 -8.63
C ILE A 157 -14.01 20.21 -8.44
N VAL A 158 -13.16 20.77 -7.56
CA VAL A 158 -13.27 22.17 -7.12
C VAL A 158 -12.43 23.11 -7.98
N SER A 159 -11.34 22.62 -8.56
CA SER A 159 -10.43 23.39 -9.43
C SER A 159 -9.89 24.70 -8.80
N ASN A 160 -9.76 24.73 -7.46
CA ASN A 160 -9.21 25.89 -6.73
C ASN A 160 -7.72 25.71 -6.45
N ALA A 161 -6.88 26.54 -7.09
CA ALA A 161 -5.42 26.44 -6.99
C ALA A 161 -4.85 26.72 -5.59
N ASP A 162 -5.47 27.59 -4.79
CA ASP A 162 -4.97 27.90 -3.45
C ASP A 162 -5.33 26.80 -2.45
N LEU A 163 -6.50 26.19 -2.58
CA LEU A 163 -6.87 24.99 -1.83
C LEU A 163 -5.92 23.83 -2.14
N VAL A 164 -5.63 23.60 -3.43
CA VAL A 164 -4.70 22.54 -3.85
C VAL A 164 -3.31 22.75 -3.26
N LYS A 165 -2.78 23.99 -3.23
CA LYS A 165 -1.48 24.27 -2.60
C LYS A 165 -1.46 23.95 -1.11
N LEU A 166 -2.52 24.29 -0.38
CA LEU A 166 -2.61 23.99 1.05
C LEU A 166 -2.67 22.48 1.29
N LEU A 167 -3.46 21.75 0.51
CA LEU A 167 -3.56 20.29 0.60
C LEU A 167 -2.24 19.60 0.21
N GLN A 168 -1.47 20.14 -0.74
CA GLN A 168 -0.14 19.64 -1.09
C GLN A 168 0.87 19.78 0.06
N LEU A 169 0.78 20.84 0.87
CA LEU A 169 1.63 20.99 2.07
C LEU A 169 1.28 19.93 3.12
N GLU A 170 -0.01 19.61 3.26
CA GLU A 170 -0.48 18.55 4.15
C GLU A 170 -0.07 17.16 3.64
N GLU A 171 -0.16 16.91 2.32
CA GLU A 171 0.36 15.70 1.69
C GLU A 171 1.86 15.54 1.96
N ALA A 172 2.66 16.59 1.80
CA ALA A 172 4.11 16.51 2.06
C ALA A 172 4.42 16.18 3.53
N LYS A 173 3.64 16.72 4.48
CA LYS A 173 3.79 16.42 5.90
C LYS A 173 3.40 14.97 6.21
N THR A 174 2.27 14.51 5.69
CA THR A 174 1.80 13.13 5.93
C THR A 174 2.71 12.11 5.25
N LEU A 175 3.29 12.43 4.10
CA LEU A 175 4.32 11.64 3.44
C LEU A 175 5.57 11.49 4.34
N ALA A 176 6.04 12.57 4.96
CA ALA A 176 7.16 12.49 5.89
C ALA A 176 6.87 11.56 7.07
N THR A 177 5.67 11.62 7.64
CA THR A 177 5.23 10.71 8.72
C THR A 177 5.08 9.26 8.24
N ALA A 178 4.62 9.04 7.00
CA ALA A 178 4.55 7.69 6.41
C ALA A 178 5.96 7.09 6.23
N HIS A 179 6.92 7.89 5.76
CA HIS A 179 8.32 7.45 5.67
C HIS A 179 8.97 7.20 7.02
N GLU A 180 8.69 8.04 8.03
CA GLU A 180 9.15 7.83 9.40
C GLU A 180 8.66 6.48 9.93
N TYR A 181 7.36 6.19 9.77
CA TYR A 181 6.78 4.89 10.13
C TYR A 181 7.48 3.72 9.42
N ASP A 182 7.68 3.82 8.11
CA ASP A 182 8.31 2.75 7.33
C ASP A 182 9.78 2.51 7.76
N CYS A 183 10.52 3.58 8.03
CA CYS A 183 11.90 3.51 8.51
C CYS A 183 11.99 2.88 9.90
N GLU A 184 11.05 3.21 10.80
CA GLU A 184 11.00 2.66 12.16
C GLU A 184 10.61 1.18 12.18
N GLN A 185 9.67 0.76 11.33
CA GLN A 185 9.22 -0.64 11.29
C GLN A 185 10.14 -1.55 10.46
N GLY A 186 10.77 -1.01 9.41
CA GLY A 186 11.59 -1.79 8.48
C GLY A 186 12.92 -2.28 9.06
N ASP A 187 13.30 -1.82 10.27
CA ASP A 187 14.56 -2.16 10.96
C ASP A 187 15.79 -2.07 10.03
N HIS A 188 15.77 -1.09 9.12
CA HIS A 188 16.81 -0.94 8.11
C HIS A 188 18.14 -0.53 8.75
N SER A 189 19.18 -1.31 8.48
CA SER A 189 20.54 -1.02 8.93
C SER A 189 21.41 -0.63 7.74
N PHE A 190 22.26 0.39 7.93
CA PHE A 190 23.28 0.77 6.96
C PHE A 190 24.19 -0.41 6.56
N PHE A 191 24.38 -1.38 7.46
CA PHE A 191 25.22 -2.55 7.21
C PHE A 191 24.53 -3.63 6.34
N GLY A 192 23.26 -3.43 5.96
CA GLY A 192 22.54 -4.37 5.09
C GLY A 192 22.43 -5.77 5.68
N PHE A 193 22.31 -5.84 7.01
CA PHE A 193 22.20 -7.11 7.73
C PHE A 193 21.01 -7.92 7.20
N PRO A 194 21.22 -9.20 6.82
CA PRO A 194 20.12 -10.04 6.35
C PRO A 194 19.13 -10.32 7.49
N ALA A 195 17.93 -10.75 7.13
CA ALA A 195 16.99 -11.31 8.09
C ALA A 195 17.66 -12.43 8.93
N GLU A 196 17.19 -12.61 10.17
CA GLU A 196 17.74 -13.57 11.14
C GLU A 196 19.17 -13.29 11.63
N SER A 197 19.73 -12.12 11.34
CA SER A 197 21.00 -11.69 11.91
C SER A 197 20.81 -10.83 13.16
N ASN A 198 21.71 -10.99 14.12
CA ASN A 198 21.67 -10.25 15.38
C ASN A 198 22.90 -9.34 15.46
N TYR A 199 22.68 -8.03 15.43
CA TYR A 199 23.73 -7.06 15.69
C TYR A 199 23.40 -6.27 16.95
N ARG A 200 24.31 -6.33 17.92
CA ARG A 200 24.24 -5.52 19.13
C ARG A 200 25.40 -4.56 19.12
N SER A 201 25.10 -3.29 18.90
CA SER A 201 26.10 -2.23 18.98
C SER A 201 26.76 -2.21 20.36
N TYR A 202 27.99 -1.68 20.41
CA TYR A 202 28.71 -1.52 21.67
C TYR A 202 27.85 -0.72 22.67
N GLN A 203 27.59 -1.31 23.83
CA GLN A 203 26.80 -0.72 24.91
C GLN A 203 27.73 -0.40 26.09
N PRO A 204 28.27 0.83 26.20
CA PRO A 204 29.28 1.20 27.20
C PRO A 204 28.82 0.89 28.64
N TYR A 205 27.53 1.06 28.92
CA TYR A 205 26.92 0.81 30.23
C TYR A 205 26.86 -0.68 30.63
N LYS A 206 27.13 -1.61 29.71
CA LYS A 206 27.24 -3.04 29.99
C LYS A 206 28.68 -3.55 30.02
N ALA A 207 29.66 -2.70 29.67
CA ALA A 207 31.07 -3.07 29.66
C ALA A 207 31.67 -3.22 31.06
N LEU A 208 31.02 -2.67 32.09
CA LEU A 208 31.46 -2.71 33.49
C LEU A 208 30.53 -3.50 34.43
N ILE A 209 29.52 -4.20 33.90
CA ILE A 209 28.69 -5.10 34.71
C ILE A 209 29.56 -6.32 35.06
N ARG A 210 29.95 -6.40 36.33
CA ARG A 210 30.74 -7.47 36.94
C ARG A 210 29.82 -8.42 37.71
#